data_AF-A0A956YIZ8-F1
#
_entry.id   AF-A0A956YIZ8-F1
#
_cell.length_a   1.000
_cell.length_b   1.000
_cell.length_c   1.000
_cell.angle_alpha   90.00
_cell.angle_beta   90.00
_cell.angle_gamma   90.00
#
_symmetry.space_group_name_H-M   'P 1'
#
loop_
_entity.id
_entity.type
_entity.pdbx_description
1 polymer ?
#
loop_
_entity_poly.entity_id
_entity_poly.type
_entity_poly.pdbx_seq_one_letter_code
_entity_poly.pdbx_strand_id
1 'polypeptide(L)'
;LATAVPQDQLIILDGLLEYAARVVLGASSNFMFEEKLFEKRKERELSVEELCALDEETQLASLGDALEDGSLHPYRWAYVPHYYGSTFYNFPYTFGLLFGLGLYAQYQAEPEPFKAGYDELLSMTGMGNAADLANRFGIDIRSEAFWEASLDVLRADIDKFVALVEATE
;
A
#
# COMPACT_ATOMS: atom_id res chain seq x y z
N LEU A 1 15.95 6.09 12.89
CA LEU A 1 16.63 6.50 11.64
C LEU A 1 17.68 7.59 11.85
N ALA A 2 17.34 8.76 12.43
CA ALA A 2 18.22 9.92 12.51
C ALA A 2 19.56 9.71 13.27
N THR A 3 19.63 8.75 14.18
CA THR A 3 20.83 8.46 15.00
C THR A 3 21.61 7.22 14.55
N ALA A 4 21.15 6.54 13.50
CA ALA A 4 21.79 5.32 13.01
C ALA A 4 22.95 5.66 12.06
N VAL A 5 23.95 4.77 11.98
CA VAL A 5 25.02 4.92 10.98
C VAL A 5 24.47 4.72 9.55
N PRO A 6 25.10 5.27 8.51
CA PRO A 6 24.57 5.22 7.14
C PRO A 6 24.17 3.81 6.66
N GLN A 7 25.00 2.80 6.96
CA GLN A 7 24.72 1.41 6.60
C GLN A 7 23.42 0.88 7.24
N ASP A 8 23.20 1.18 8.52
CA ASP A 8 21.98 0.78 9.22
C ASP A 8 20.75 1.54 8.69
N GLN A 9 20.92 2.80 8.30
CA GLN A 9 19.85 3.58 7.66
C GLN A 9 19.42 2.95 6.34
N LEU A 10 20.37 2.52 5.50
CA LEU A 10 20.08 1.83 4.24
C LEU A 10 19.29 0.54 4.48
N ILE A 11 19.73 -0.32 5.41
CA ILE A 11 19.04 -1.58 5.72
C ILE A 11 17.61 -1.34 6.22
N ILE A 12 17.41 -0.33 7.07
CA ILE A 12 16.09 0.01 7.59
C ILE A 12 15.18 0.53 6.47
N LEU A 13 15.69 1.45 5.63
CA LEU A 13 14.93 2.02 4.54
C LEU A 13 14.59 0.96 3.48
N ASP A 14 15.54 0.08 3.12
CA ASP A 14 15.32 -1.01 2.18
C ASP A 14 14.14 -1.90 2.60
N GLY A 15 14.15 -2.39 3.85
CA GLY A 15 13.06 -3.23 4.34
C GLY A 15 11.71 -2.49 4.43
N LEU A 16 11.71 -1.19 4.77
CA LEU A 16 10.48 -0.38 4.77
C LEU A 16 9.93 -0.18 3.36
N LEU A 17 10.80 0.14 2.41
CA LEU A 17 10.44 0.40 1.01
C LEU A 17 10.02 -0.88 0.29
N GLU A 18 10.68 -2.01 0.55
CA GLU A 18 10.25 -3.33 0.04
C GLU A 18 8.85 -3.69 0.54
N TYR A 19 8.60 -3.51 1.85
CA TYR A 19 7.27 -3.72 2.42
C TYR A 19 6.24 -2.80 1.77
N ALA A 20 6.54 -1.51 1.66
CA ALA A 20 5.64 -0.53 1.06
C ALA A 20 5.33 -0.85 -0.40
N ALA A 21 6.33 -1.18 -1.22
CA ALA A 21 6.14 -1.58 -2.61
C ALA A 21 5.21 -2.79 -2.73
N ARG A 22 5.42 -3.83 -1.89
CA ARG A 22 4.58 -5.02 -1.89
C ARG A 22 3.13 -4.73 -1.53
N VAL A 23 2.86 -3.88 -0.54
CA VAL A 23 1.49 -3.62 -0.07
C VAL A 23 0.81 -2.43 -0.76
N VAL A 24 1.54 -1.56 -1.45
CA VAL A 24 0.94 -0.48 -2.25
C VAL A 24 0.77 -0.95 -3.69
N LEU A 25 1.81 -1.46 -4.33
CA LEU A 25 1.76 -1.90 -5.73
C LEU A 25 1.22 -3.34 -5.83
N GLY A 26 1.83 -4.28 -5.11
CA GLY A 26 1.43 -5.70 -5.20
C GLY A 26 -0.03 -5.94 -4.79
N ALA A 27 -0.50 -5.28 -3.73
CA ALA A 27 -1.90 -5.38 -3.30
C ALA A 27 -2.87 -4.70 -4.27
N SER A 28 -2.47 -3.60 -4.94
CA SER A 28 -3.29 -2.95 -5.98
C SER A 28 -3.48 -3.88 -7.18
N SER A 29 -2.42 -4.55 -7.63
CA SER A 29 -2.51 -5.61 -8.63
C SER A 29 -3.51 -6.71 -8.22
N ASN A 30 -3.41 -7.21 -6.98
CA ASN A 30 -4.33 -8.22 -6.46
C ASN A 30 -5.79 -7.73 -6.41
N PHE A 31 -6.01 -6.49 -5.98
CA PHE A 31 -7.34 -5.89 -5.90
C PHE A 31 -7.98 -5.78 -7.30
N MET A 32 -7.23 -5.26 -8.27
CA MET A 32 -7.69 -5.14 -9.66
C MET A 32 -7.98 -6.51 -10.28
N PHE A 33 -7.19 -7.54 -9.96
CA PHE A 33 -7.44 -8.90 -10.40
C PHE A 33 -8.76 -9.43 -9.85
N GLU A 34 -8.98 -9.36 -8.53
CA GLU A 34 -10.22 -9.83 -7.89
C GLU A 34 -11.46 -9.07 -8.42
N GLU A 35 -11.35 -7.75 -8.58
CA GLU A 35 -12.43 -6.92 -9.14
C GLU A 35 -12.81 -7.39 -10.55
N LYS A 36 -11.85 -7.44 -11.48
CA LYS A 36 -12.12 -7.85 -12.86
C LYS A 36 -12.57 -9.31 -12.96
N LEU A 37 -12.01 -10.19 -12.12
CA LEU A 37 -12.40 -11.59 -12.05
C LEU A 37 -13.87 -11.70 -11.66
N PHE A 38 -14.30 -11.02 -10.60
CA PHE A 38 -15.69 -11.06 -10.14
C PHE A 38 -16.65 -10.43 -11.13
N GLU A 39 -16.29 -9.32 -11.78
CA GLU A 39 -17.11 -8.74 -12.85
C GLU A 39 -17.33 -9.74 -14.00
N LYS A 40 -16.26 -10.35 -14.52
CA LYS A 40 -16.39 -11.34 -15.61
C LYS A 40 -17.13 -12.60 -15.19
N ARG A 41 -16.95 -13.06 -13.95
CA ARG A 41 -17.62 -14.26 -13.41
C ARG A 41 -19.12 -14.10 -13.22
N LYS A 42 -19.67 -12.87 -13.24
CA LYS A 42 -21.12 -12.64 -13.29
C LYS A 42 -21.74 -13.12 -14.61
N GLU A 43 -20.94 -13.14 -15.68
CA GLU A 43 -21.42 -13.48 -17.02
C GLU A 43 -21.21 -14.97 -17.35
N ARG A 44 -20.03 -15.52 -17.03
CA ARG A 44 -19.64 -16.89 -17.37
C ARG A 44 -18.43 -17.39 -16.59
N GLU A 45 -18.07 -18.64 -16.82
CA GLU A 45 -16.80 -19.18 -16.39
C GLU A 45 -15.63 -18.68 -17.26
N LEU A 46 -14.44 -18.62 -16.67
CA LEU A 46 -13.20 -18.21 -17.33
C LEU A 46 -12.28 -19.41 -17.52
N SER A 47 -11.62 -19.48 -18.68
CA SER A 47 -10.57 -20.47 -18.92
C SER A 47 -9.28 -20.13 -18.16
N VAL A 48 -8.34 -21.08 -18.12
CA VAL A 48 -7.01 -20.86 -17.52
C VAL A 48 -6.26 -19.74 -18.25
N GLU A 49 -6.33 -19.72 -19.58
CA GLU A 49 -5.69 -18.70 -20.41
C GLU A 49 -6.24 -17.30 -20.10
N GLU A 50 -7.54 -17.18 -19.86
CA GLU A 50 -8.17 -15.92 -19.51
C GLU A 50 -7.76 -15.45 -18.11
N LEU A 51 -7.62 -16.37 -17.14
CA LEU A 51 -7.13 -16.04 -15.80
C LEU A 51 -5.66 -15.61 -15.82
N CYS A 52 -4.82 -16.30 -16.58
CA CYS A 52 -3.42 -15.90 -16.77
C CYS A 52 -3.31 -14.51 -17.42
N ALA A 53 -4.06 -14.27 -18.49
CA ALA A 53 -4.08 -12.97 -19.16
C ALA A 53 -4.58 -11.84 -18.25
N LEU A 54 -5.58 -12.13 -17.41
CA LEU A 54 -6.12 -11.15 -16.45
C LEU A 54 -5.11 -10.80 -15.35
N ASP A 55 -4.40 -11.79 -14.82
CA ASP A 55 -3.38 -11.56 -13.79
C ASP A 55 -2.15 -10.85 -14.36
N GLU A 56 -1.79 -11.12 -15.62
CA GLU A 56 -0.76 -10.37 -16.35
C GLU A 56 -1.16 -8.90 -16.55
N GLU A 57 -2.37 -8.65 -17.08
CA GLU A 57 -2.91 -7.30 -17.30
C GLU A 57 -2.85 -6.45 -16.02
N THR A 58 -3.27 -7.03 -14.89
CA THR A 58 -3.37 -6.32 -13.61
C THR A 58 -2.02 -6.12 -12.91
N GLN A 59 -1.06 -7.03 -13.12
CA GLN A 59 0.33 -6.81 -12.70
C GLN A 59 0.97 -5.67 -13.49
N LEU A 60 0.84 -5.67 -14.82
CA LEU A 60 1.38 -4.61 -15.67
C LEU A 60 0.75 -3.25 -15.37
N ALA A 61 -0.56 -3.20 -15.12
CA ALA A 61 -1.25 -1.97 -14.75
C ALA A 61 -0.75 -1.35 -13.43
N SER A 62 -0.30 -2.18 -12.48
CA SER A 62 0.14 -1.70 -11.17
C SER A 62 1.65 -1.49 -11.05
N LEU A 63 2.45 -2.37 -11.67
CA LEU A 63 3.90 -2.39 -11.52
C LEU A 63 4.60 -1.72 -12.70
N GLY A 64 3.93 -1.57 -13.84
CA GLY A 64 4.43 -0.81 -14.98
C GLY A 64 5.78 -1.30 -15.47
N ASP A 65 6.71 -0.35 -15.62
CA ASP A 65 8.08 -0.54 -16.09
C ASP A 65 9.05 -1.02 -15.00
N ALA A 66 8.58 -1.27 -13.77
CA ALA A 66 9.41 -1.87 -12.72
C ALA A 66 9.68 -3.38 -12.94
N LEU A 67 8.99 -4.01 -13.89
CA LEU A 67 9.14 -5.42 -14.21
C LEU A 67 10.10 -5.62 -15.38
N GLU A 68 11.05 -6.53 -15.22
CA GLU A 68 11.87 -7.00 -16.34
C GLU A 68 11.05 -7.86 -17.31
N ASP A 69 11.37 -7.79 -18.60
CA ASP A 69 10.74 -8.61 -19.62
C ASP A 69 10.85 -10.11 -19.28
N GLY A 70 9.72 -10.80 -19.25
CA GLY A 70 9.66 -12.24 -18.95
C GLY A 70 9.75 -12.59 -17.45
N SER A 71 9.74 -11.61 -16.54
CA SER A 71 9.73 -11.86 -15.09
C SER A 71 8.38 -12.34 -14.54
N LEU A 72 7.29 -12.14 -15.29
CA LEU A 72 5.95 -12.50 -14.86
C LEU A 72 5.71 -14.02 -14.89
N HIS A 73 5.25 -14.55 -13.76
CA HIS A 73 4.85 -15.96 -13.67
C HIS A 73 3.39 -16.12 -14.12
N PRO A 74 3.10 -16.84 -15.22
CA PRO A 74 1.76 -16.88 -15.83
C PRO A 74 0.67 -17.45 -14.92
N TYR A 75 1.04 -18.33 -13.98
CA TYR A 75 0.09 -18.96 -13.05
C TYR A 75 0.14 -18.36 -11.64
N ARG A 76 0.58 -17.11 -11.47
CA ARG A 76 0.63 -16.48 -10.14
C ARG A 76 -0.73 -16.50 -9.46
N TRP A 77 -1.81 -16.22 -10.19
CA TRP A 77 -3.17 -16.34 -9.68
C TRP A 77 -3.49 -17.70 -9.01
N ALA A 78 -2.87 -18.78 -9.45
CA ALA A 78 -3.15 -20.12 -8.95
C ALA A 78 -2.53 -20.40 -7.56
N TYR A 79 -1.47 -19.70 -7.17
CA TYR A 79 -0.77 -19.94 -5.91
C TYR A 79 -0.88 -18.80 -4.89
N VAL A 80 -1.47 -17.66 -5.24
CA VAL A 80 -1.73 -16.57 -4.29
C VAL A 80 -2.82 -17.03 -3.30
N PRO A 81 -2.48 -17.33 -2.02
CA PRO A 81 -3.43 -17.98 -1.12
C PRO A 81 -4.65 -17.11 -0.80
N HIS A 82 -4.47 -15.79 -0.81
CA HIS A 82 -5.50 -14.83 -0.45
C HIS A 82 -6.72 -14.85 -1.39
N TYR A 83 -6.57 -15.30 -2.64
CA TYR A 83 -7.69 -15.45 -3.57
C TYR A 83 -8.65 -16.58 -3.20
N TYR A 84 -8.23 -17.51 -2.35
CA TYR A 84 -8.99 -18.70 -1.96
C TYR A 84 -9.49 -18.63 -0.51
N GLY A 85 -9.34 -17.47 0.13
CA GLY A 85 -9.76 -17.21 1.50
C GLY A 85 -10.83 -16.11 1.54
N SER A 86 -10.43 -14.95 2.06
CA SER A 86 -11.29 -13.78 2.14
C SER A 86 -11.15 -12.91 0.90
N THR A 87 -12.27 -12.51 0.31
CA THR A 87 -12.29 -11.61 -0.84
C THR A 87 -11.66 -10.26 -0.50
N PHE A 88 -10.85 -9.72 -1.41
CA PHE A 88 -10.16 -8.43 -1.28
C PHE A 88 -9.27 -8.32 -0.03
N TYR A 89 -8.76 -9.44 0.47
CA TYR A 89 -7.95 -9.50 1.70
C TYR A 89 -6.70 -8.62 1.66
N ASN A 90 -6.17 -8.34 0.47
CA ASN A 90 -4.95 -7.55 0.32
C ASN A 90 -5.19 -6.05 0.59
N PHE A 91 -6.39 -5.53 0.34
CA PHE A 91 -6.70 -4.10 0.44
C PHE A 91 -6.50 -3.52 1.87
N PRO A 92 -6.92 -4.20 2.96
CA PRO A 92 -6.62 -3.76 4.31
C PRO A 92 -5.14 -3.47 4.61
N TYR A 93 -4.18 -4.14 3.96
CA TYR A 93 -2.76 -3.83 4.15
C TYR A 93 -2.38 -2.49 3.51
N THR A 94 -2.85 -2.23 2.29
CA THR A 94 -2.67 -0.95 1.60
C THR A 94 -3.29 0.18 2.41
N PHE A 95 -4.55 0.01 2.80
CA PHE A 95 -5.28 0.97 3.63
C PHE A 95 -4.54 1.22 4.95
N GLY A 96 -4.16 0.16 5.67
CA GLY A 96 -3.51 0.28 6.97
C GLY A 96 -2.16 1.00 6.90
N LEU A 97 -1.32 0.67 5.92
CA LEU A 97 -0.05 1.36 5.72
C LEU A 97 -0.27 2.84 5.41
N LEU A 98 -1.05 3.14 4.37
CA LEU A 98 -1.22 4.52 3.92
C LEU A 98 -1.99 5.36 4.94
N PHE A 99 -2.95 4.79 5.65
CA PHE A 99 -3.63 5.48 6.75
C PHE A 99 -2.64 5.83 7.86
N GLY A 100 -1.80 4.89 8.29
CA GLY A 100 -0.76 5.15 9.29
C GLY A 100 0.23 6.23 8.86
N LEU A 101 0.68 6.21 7.61
CA LEU A 101 1.58 7.23 7.06
C LEU A 101 0.89 8.61 6.96
N GLY A 102 -0.41 8.64 6.64
CA GLY A 102 -1.18 9.89 6.61
C GLY A 102 -1.35 10.50 7.99
N LEU A 103 -1.59 9.67 9.01
CA LEU A 103 -1.56 10.11 10.42
C LEU A 103 -0.18 10.64 10.81
N TYR A 104 0.89 9.97 10.36
CA TYR A 104 2.25 10.42 10.60
C TYR A 104 2.55 11.77 9.93
N ALA A 105 2.09 11.99 8.70
CA ALA A 105 2.20 13.28 8.02
C ALA A 105 1.47 14.41 8.79
N GLN A 106 0.26 14.13 9.30
CA GLN A 106 -0.48 15.06 10.17
C GLN A 106 0.28 15.38 11.46
N TYR A 107 0.86 14.36 12.10
CA TYR A 107 1.72 14.54 13.27
C TYR A 107 2.93 15.43 12.99
N GLN A 108 3.56 15.26 11.82
CA GLN A 108 4.72 16.09 11.43
C GLN A 108 4.32 17.56 11.19
N ALA A 109 3.13 17.81 10.64
CA ALA A 109 2.62 19.15 10.40
C ALA A 109 2.18 19.86 11.70
N GLU A 110 1.39 19.17 12.53
CA GLU A 110 0.76 19.72 13.72
C GLU A 110 0.86 18.75 14.92
N PRO A 111 2.03 18.63 15.56
CA PRO A 111 2.30 17.57 16.53
C PRO A 111 1.48 17.68 17.81
N GLU A 112 1.28 18.90 18.35
CA GLU A 112 0.55 19.09 19.61
C GLU A 112 -0.96 18.86 19.44
N PRO A 113 -1.64 19.43 18.41
CA PRO A 113 -3.03 19.08 18.11
C PRO A 113 -3.22 17.58 17.83
N PHE A 114 -2.33 16.97 17.05
CA PHE A 114 -2.41 15.54 16.74
C PHE A 114 -2.39 14.67 18.00
N LYS A 115 -1.39 14.87 18.88
CA LYS A 115 -1.25 14.10 20.13
C LYS A 115 -2.49 14.21 21.02
N ALA A 116 -3.10 15.40 21.09
CA ALA A 116 -4.26 15.63 21.94
C ALA A 116 -5.49 14.79 21.52
N GLY A 117 -5.64 14.50 20.22
CA GLY A 117 -6.75 13.69 19.70
C GLY A 117 -6.42 12.22 19.46
N TYR A 118 -5.14 11.84 19.37
CA TYR A 118 -4.76 10.50 18.92
C TYR A 118 -5.20 9.37 19.86
N ASP A 119 -5.11 9.56 21.19
CA ASP A 119 -5.57 8.56 22.16
C ASP A 119 -7.08 8.30 22.06
N GLU A 120 -7.85 9.36 21.81
CA GLU A 120 -9.30 9.24 21.60
C GLU A 120 -9.58 8.51 20.28
N LEU A 121 -8.86 8.81 19.19
CA LEU A 121 -8.98 8.07 17.92
C LEU A 121 -8.75 6.58 18.11
N LEU A 122 -7.69 6.21 18.83
CA LEU A 122 -7.38 4.80 19.13
C LEU A 122 -8.46 4.15 20.00
N SER A 123 -8.99 4.87 20.99
CA SER A 123 -10.04 4.36 21.89
C SER A 123 -11.35 4.03 21.15
N MET A 124 -11.58 4.66 20.00
CA MET A 124 -12.79 4.49 19.19
C MET A 124 -12.67 3.36 18.16
N THR A 125 -11.56 2.62 18.15
CA THR A 125 -11.35 1.50 17.22
C THR A 125 -12.50 0.48 17.30
N GLY A 126 -13.10 0.16 16.15
CA GLY A 126 -14.22 -0.79 16.06
C GLY A 126 -15.59 -0.23 16.45
N MET A 127 -15.68 1.05 16.84
CA MET A 127 -16.94 1.71 17.22
C MET A 127 -17.65 2.41 16.05
N GLY A 128 -17.09 2.33 14.83
CA GLY A 128 -17.62 2.95 13.62
C GLY A 128 -16.81 2.55 12.38
N ASN A 129 -17.21 3.05 11.21
CA ASN A 129 -16.39 2.90 10.00
C ASN A 129 -15.20 3.89 10.03
N ALA A 130 -14.15 3.57 9.28
CA ALA A 130 -12.90 4.34 9.31
C ALA A 130 -13.09 5.83 8.97
N ALA A 131 -13.97 6.15 8.01
CA ALA A 131 -14.16 7.53 7.58
C ALA A 131 -14.88 8.38 8.64
N ASP A 132 -15.91 7.83 9.27
CA ASP A 132 -16.63 8.53 10.33
C ASP A 132 -15.77 8.70 11.58
N LEU A 133 -14.91 7.73 11.89
CA LEU A 133 -13.97 7.83 12.99
C LEU A 133 -12.89 8.88 12.69
N ALA A 134 -12.23 8.82 11.54
CA ALA A 134 -11.20 9.79 11.15
C ALA A 134 -11.74 11.23 11.11
N ASN A 135 -12.96 11.43 10.58
CA ASN A 135 -13.57 12.75 10.48
C ASN A 135 -13.82 13.42 11.84
N ARG A 136 -14.05 12.64 12.91
CA ARG A 136 -14.17 13.19 14.28
C ARG A 136 -12.88 13.86 14.77
N PHE A 137 -11.74 13.51 14.15
CA PHE A 137 -10.42 14.08 14.42
C PHE A 137 -10.00 15.10 13.36
N GLY A 138 -10.93 15.56 12.52
CA GLY A 138 -10.64 16.51 11.45
C GLY A 138 -9.86 15.90 10.27
N ILE A 139 -9.79 14.57 10.19
CA ILE A 139 -9.09 13.87 9.11
C ILE A 139 -10.12 13.36 8.10
N ASP A 140 -10.07 13.90 6.88
CA ASP A 140 -10.89 13.42 5.78
C ASP A 140 -10.14 12.39 4.94
N ILE A 141 -10.34 11.11 5.24
CA ILE A 141 -9.75 10.00 4.46
C ILE A 141 -10.45 9.77 3.11
N ARG A 142 -11.48 10.53 2.75
CA ARG A 142 -12.06 10.52 1.39
C ARG A 142 -11.38 11.55 0.48
N SER A 143 -10.54 12.41 1.04
CA SER A 143 -9.74 13.38 0.29
C SER A 143 -8.53 12.73 -0.36
N GLU A 144 -8.30 13.02 -1.64
CA GLU A 144 -7.07 12.63 -2.34
C GLU A 144 -5.83 13.20 -1.64
N ALA A 145 -5.90 14.43 -1.15
CA ALA A 145 -4.80 15.10 -0.47
C ALA A 145 -4.31 14.36 0.78
N PHE A 146 -5.19 13.63 1.48
CA PHE A 146 -4.79 12.81 2.62
C PHE A 146 -3.89 11.65 2.17
N TRP A 147 -4.27 10.96 1.09
CA TRP A 147 -3.53 9.82 0.56
C TRP A 147 -2.25 10.25 -0.16
N GLU A 148 -2.25 11.40 -0.84
CA GLU A 148 -1.04 12.03 -1.39
C GLU A 148 -0.03 12.31 -0.27
N ALA A 149 -0.47 12.90 0.85
CA ALA A 149 0.41 13.14 2.00
C ALA A 149 1.01 11.84 2.56
N SER A 150 0.25 10.73 2.57
CA SER A 150 0.78 9.41 2.93
C SER A 150 1.88 8.93 1.98
N LEU A 151 1.68 9.11 0.68
CA LEU A 151 2.65 8.72 -0.35
C LEU A 151 3.88 9.62 -0.34
N ASP A 152 3.74 10.89 0.03
CA ASP A 152 4.86 11.83 0.16
C ASP A 152 5.84 11.41 1.25
N VAL A 153 5.37 10.74 2.32
CA VAL A 153 6.26 10.13 3.32
C VAL A 153 7.12 9.04 2.69
N LEU A 154 6.54 8.16 1.88
CA LEU A 154 7.29 7.13 1.14
C LEU A 154 8.25 7.76 0.14
N ARG A 155 7.85 8.83 -0.55
CA ARG A 155 8.72 9.55 -1.50
C ARG A 155 9.95 10.10 -0.78
N ALA A 156 9.77 10.72 0.38
CA ALA A 156 10.89 11.21 1.18
C ALA A 156 11.86 10.09 1.63
N ASP A 157 11.32 8.92 1.99
CA ASP A 157 12.14 7.75 2.32
C ASP A 157 12.90 7.19 1.11
N ILE A 158 12.28 7.19 -0.08
CA ILE A 158 12.93 6.82 -1.36
C ILE A 158 14.06 7.80 -1.67
N ASP A 159 13.79 9.11 -1.66
CA ASP A 159 14.78 10.15 -1.96
C ASP A 159 15.99 10.02 -1.02
N LYS A 160 15.72 9.75 0.26
CA LYS A 160 16.76 9.51 1.26
C LYS A 160 17.56 8.24 0.98
N PHE A 161 16.89 7.15 0.61
CA PHE A 161 17.56 5.89 0.27
C PHE A 161 18.52 6.09 -0.92
N VAL A 162 18.04 6.70 -2.01
CA VAL A 162 18.83 7.00 -3.20
C VAL A 162 20.06 7.84 -2.86
N ALA A 163 19.87 8.94 -2.11
CA ALA A 163 20.97 9.81 -1.71
C ALA A 163 22.02 9.09 -0.84
N LEU A 164 21.60 8.14 0.00
CA LEU A 164 22.53 7.34 0.80
C LEU A 164 23.32 6.36 -0.06
N VAL A 165 22.70 5.70 -1.04
CA VAL A 165 23.37 4.78 -1.97
C VAL A 165 24.43 5.53 -2.77
N GLU A 166 24.06 6.65 -3.39
CA GLU A 166 24.98 7.49 -4.19
C GLU A 166 26.17 8.02 -3.38
N ALA A 167 25.99 8.27 -2.08
CA ALA A 167 27.06 8.72 -1.19
C ALA A 167 28.03 7.60 -0.76
N THR A 168 27.66 6.33 -0.98
CA THR A 168 28.49 5.14 -0.69
C THR A 168 29.21 4.56 -1.91
N GLU A 169 28.88 5.03 -3.13
CA GLU A 169 29.62 4.74 -4.37
C GLU A 169 30.89 5.60 -4.51
#